data_AF-A0A2N9EM72-F1
#
_entry.id   AF-A0A2N9EM72-F1
#
_cell.length_a   1.000
_cell.length_b   1.000
_cell.length_c   1.000
_cell.angle_alpha   90.00
_cell.angle_beta   90.00
_cell.angle_gamma   90.00
#
_symmetry.space_group_name_H-M   'P 1'
#
loop_
_entity.id
_entity.type
_entity.pdbx_description
1 polymer ?
#
loop_
_entity_poly.entity_id
_entity_poly.type
_entity_poly.pdbx_seq_one_letter_code
_entity_poly.pdbx_strand_id
1 'polypeptide(L)'
;MQRFSFIFFLSLLLELSSGADIIASMQSIINGETLVSSGQRFELGFFSPGAEIPVAQLLESGNFVVREKANTNPESYIWQSFDFPSDTQLPGMKMGWNFKTGVNRVLTSWKNATDPSKGEFTYKFDNFGLPQLVFARDQRRSFALVCGMDYDLVVSLVNMNAVFKPIIVYDNDELYYVYEANVNSVVTRVALTEISKRPICECLKGFVPKQQKEWDVLNWTGGCVRRTPLTCHKEEGFLKLEECLKNCSCTAYANSDIRNGGSGCLMWFGDLIDIREFIDEKGEQDVYIREPASELGM
;
A
#
# COMPACT_ATOMS: atom_id res chain seq x y z
N MET A 1 61.91 -16.62 19.57
CA MET A 1 60.70 -16.17 18.85
C MET A 1 59.93 -17.41 18.39
N GLN A 2 58.83 -17.75 19.05
CA GLN A 2 57.85 -18.71 18.54
C GLN A 2 56.52 -17.98 18.51
N ARG A 3 56.08 -17.62 17.31
CA ARG A 3 54.77 -17.01 17.09
C ARG A 3 53.72 -18.12 17.14
N PHE A 4 52.89 -18.12 18.18
CA PHE A 4 51.63 -18.86 18.16
C PHE A 4 50.62 -18.05 17.34
N SER A 5 50.27 -18.57 16.17
CA SER A 5 49.16 -18.05 15.37
C SER A 5 47.90 -18.80 15.80
N PHE A 6 47.08 -18.20 16.66
CA PHE A 6 45.72 -18.68 16.91
C PHE A 6 44.85 -18.21 15.75
N ILE A 7 44.63 -19.07 14.77
CA ILE A 7 43.57 -18.86 13.78
C ILE A 7 42.25 -19.19 14.48
N PHE A 8 41.56 -18.16 14.95
CA PHE A 8 40.16 -18.26 15.35
C PHE A 8 39.35 -18.55 14.07
N PHE A 9 39.06 -19.83 13.82
CA PHE A 9 37.98 -20.20 12.91
C PHE A 9 36.68 -19.83 13.62
N LEU A 10 36.24 -18.58 13.43
CA LEU A 10 34.85 -18.22 13.66
C LEU A 10 34.06 -18.87 12.52
N SER A 11 33.77 -20.16 12.66
CA SER A 11 32.78 -20.83 11.84
C SER A 11 31.45 -20.14 12.14
N LEU A 12 31.08 -19.18 11.31
CA LEU A 12 29.69 -18.75 11.19
C LEU A 12 28.94 -20.04 10.84
N LEU A 13 28.31 -20.67 11.83
CA LEU A 13 27.35 -21.74 11.60
C LEU A 13 26.17 -21.09 10.90
N LEU A 14 26.26 -20.95 9.58
CA LEU A 14 25.08 -20.84 8.74
C LEU A 14 24.38 -22.19 8.89
N GLU A 15 23.45 -22.28 9.84
CA GLU A 15 22.53 -23.41 9.87
C GLU A 15 21.71 -23.34 8.58
N LEU A 16 22.07 -24.18 7.62
CA LEU A 16 21.22 -24.47 6.48
C LEU A 16 20.01 -25.22 7.02
N SER A 17 18.87 -24.55 7.10
CA SER A 17 17.59 -25.21 7.38
C SER A 17 17.18 -26.04 6.17
N SER A 18 17.52 -27.33 6.17
CA SER A 18 16.90 -28.32 5.28
C SER A 18 15.56 -28.76 5.88
N GLY A 19 14.48 -28.80 5.10
CA GLY A 19 13.26 -29.52 5.48
C GLY A 19 13.44 -31.02 5.26
N ALA A 20 12.87 -31.89 6.11
CA ALA A 20 12.83 -33.33 5.83
C ALA A 20 11.84 -33.63 4.71
N ASP A 21 10.67 -32.98 4.74
CA ASP A 21 9.68 -33.02 3.67
C ASP A 21 9.56 -31.65 2.99
N ILE A 22 9.31 -31.66 1.68
CA ILE A 22 9.09 -30.46 0.84
C ILE A 22 7.80 -30.67 0.06
N ILE A 23 6.92 -29.67 0.04
CA ILE A 23 5.77 -29.66 -0.89
C ILE A 23 6.19 -28.96 -2.18
N ALA A 24 6.21 -29.71 -3.28
CA ALA A 24 6.46 -29.15 -4.61
C ALA A 24 5.17 -28.54 -5.21
N SER A 25 5.31 -27.71 -6.23
CA SER A 25 4.17 -27.29 -7.06
C SER A 25 3.44 -28.53 -7.60
N MET A 26 2.11 -28.57 -7.48
CA MET A 26 1.22 -29.72 -7.81
C MET A 26 1.18 -30.88 -6.81
N GLN A 27 1.94 -30.84 -5.70
CA GLN A 27 1.77 -31.78 -4.59
C GLN A 27 0.74 -31.26 -3.59
N SER A 28 0.02 -32.18 -2.95
CA SER A 28 -1.01 -31.85 -1.97
C SER A 28 -0.90 -32.74 -0.75
N ILE A 29 -1.21 -32.17 0.42
CA ILE A 29 -1.42 -32.90 1.66
C ILE A 29 -2.91 -33.20 1.77
N ILE A 30 -3.27 -34.47 1.90
CA ILE A 30 -4.65 -34.95 2.06
C ILE A 30 -4.89 -35.27 3.53
N ASN A 31 -6.17 -35.33 3.95
CA ASN A 31 -6.55 -35.73 5.30
C ASN A 31 -5.79 -36.98 5.81
N GLY A 32 -5.11 -36.84 6.95
CA GLY A 32 -4.28 -37.88 7.56
C GLY A 32 -2.80 -37.83 7.18
N GLU A 33 -2.39 -37.01 6.21
CA GLU A 33 -0.98 -36.76 5.88
C GLU A 33 -0.46 -35.53 6.64
N THR A 34 0.83 -35.55 6.98
CA THR A 34 1.51 -34.45 7.66
C THR A 34 2.91 -34.22 7.10
N LEU A 35 3.40 -32.99 7.20
CA LEU A 35 4.79 -32.62 6.92
C LEU A 35 5.55 -32.52 8.23
N VAL A 36 6.70 -33.18 8.31
CA VAL A 36 7.52 -33.18 9.52
C VAL A 36 8.80 -32.37 9.28
N SER A 37 9.10 -31.46 10.21
CA SER A 37 10.37 -30.70 10.19
C SER A 37 11.59 -31.63 10.22
N SER A 38 12.74 -31.18 9.72
CA SER A 38 13.96 -32.00 9.68
C SER A 38 14.44 -32.52 11.05
N GLY A 39 14.16 -31.79 12.12
CA GLY A 39 14.43 -32.23 13.49
C GLY A 39 13.35 -33.09 14.12
N GLN A 40 12.26 -33.41 13.41
CA GLN A 40 11.07 -34.10 13.90
C GLN A 40 10.41 -33.43 15.12
N ARG A 41 10.59 -32.11 15.26
CA ARG A 41 10.05 -31.33 16.40
C ARG A 41 8.72 -30.68 16.10
N PHE A 42 8.46 -30.39 14.84
CA PHE A 42 7.25 -29.76 14.35
C PHE A 42 6.61 -30.63 13.29
N GLU A 43 5.27 -30.67 13.33
CA GLU A 43 4.41 -31.38 12.41
C GLU A 43 3.34 -30.40 11.90
N LEU A 44 3.13 -30.38 10.59
CA LEU A 44 2.11 -29.57 9.92
C LEU A 44 1.11 -30.49 9.24
N GLY A 45 -0.18 -30.30 9.51
CA GLY A 45 -1.27 -31.10 8.94
C GLY A 45 -2.64 -30.52 9.29
N PHE A 46 -3.70 -31.28 9.07
CA PHE A 46 -5.06 -30.86 9.37
C PHE A 46 -5.46 -31.15 10.81
N PHE A 47 -6.11 -30.18 11.45
CA PHE A 47 -6.86 -30.37 12.69
C PHE A 47 -8.31 -29.96 12.43
N SER A 48 -9.28 -30.86 12.64
CA SER A 48 -10.74 -30.64 12.51
C SER A 48 -11.18 -29.67 11.38
N PRO A 49 -11.04 -30.06 10.10
CA PRO A 49 -10.88 -29.12 8.99
C PRO A 49 -12.18 -28.46 8.47
N GLY A 50 -13.33 -28.65 9.11
CA GLY A 50 -14.61 -28.14 8.61
C GLY A 50 -15.02 -28.68 7.23
N ALA A 51 -14.33 -29.71 6.74
CA ALA A 51 -14.49 -30.37 5.45
C ALA A 51 -14.37 -31.89 5.63
N GLU A 52 -15.00 -32.65 4.72
CA GLU A 52 -15.01 -34.10 4.78
C GLU A 52 -13.65 -34.67 4.35
N ILE A 53 -13.09 -34.14 3.26
CA ILE A 53 -11.76 -34.52 2.75
C ILE A 53 -10.96 -33.25 2.40
N PRO A 54 -10.34 -32.59 3.39
CA PRO A 54 -9.50 -31.43 3.12
C PRO A 54 -8.27 -31.79 2.26
N VAL A 55 -7.90 -30.84 1.43
CA VAL A 55 -6.70 -30.87 0.59
C VAL A 55 -5.98 -29.53 0.75
N ALA A 56 -4.69 -29.58 1.09
CA ALA A 56 -3.81 -28.43 1.18
C ALA A 56 -2.85 -28.50 0.01
N GLN A 57 -2.83 -27.45 -0.82
CA GLN A 57 -2.16 -27.49 -2.11
C GLN A 57 -1.47 -26.16 -2.39
N LEU A 58 -0.23 -26.22 -2.90
CA LEU A 58 0.45 -25.05 -3.46
C LEU A 58 0.15 -24.95 -4.97
N LEU A 59 -0.46 -23.85 -5.37
CA LEU A 59 -0.77 -23.55 -6.76
C LEU A 59 0.43 -22.92 -7.49
N GLU A 60 0.42 -22.94 -8.82
CA GLU A 60 1.47 -22.29 -9.64
C GLU A 60 1.57 -20.78 -9.41
N SER A 61 0.49 -20.15 -8.96
CA SER A 61 0.49 -18.73 -8.55
C SER A 61 1.28 -18.45 -7.27
N GLY A 62 1.66 -19.49 -6.52
CA GLY A 62 2.21 -19.38 -5.18
C GLY A 62 1.16 -19.29 -4.07
N ASN A 63 -0.14 -19.33 -4.40
CA ASN A 63 -1.20 -19.38 -3.42
C ASN A 63 -1.25 -20.78 -2.78
N PHE A 64 -1.13 -20.84 -1.46
CA PHE A 64 -1.28 -22.08 -0.69
C PHE A 64 -2.72 -22.13 -0.18
N VAL A 65 -3.49 -23.12 -0.64
CA VAL A 65 -4.94 -23.18 -0.43
C VAL A 65 -5.32 -24.43 0.33
N VAL A 66 -6.37 -24.30 1.16
CA VAL A 66 -7.08 -25.43 1.77
C VAL A 66 -8.48 -25.48 1.19
N ARG A 67 -8.87 -26.63 0.65
CA ARG A 67 -10.16 -26.84 -0.01
C ARG A 67 -10.70 -28.24 0.19
N GLU A 68 -11.99 -28.41 -0.04
CA GLU A 68 -12.61 -29.74 -0.14
C GLU A 68 -12.14 -30.45 -1.42
N LYS A 69 -11.83 -31.74 -1.36
CA LYS A 69 -11.31 -32.48 -2.52
C LYS A 69 -12.30 -32.49 -3.69
N ALA A 70 -13.58 -32.68 -3.38
CA ALA A 70 -14.66 -32.74 -4.35
C ALA A 70 -14.99 -31.37 -4.97
N ASN A 71 -14.55 -30.27 -4.36
CA ASN A 71 -14.82 -28.92 -4.83
C ASN A 71 -13.56 -28.27 -5.40
N THR A 72 -13.59 -27.98 -6.70
CA THR A 72 -12.51 -27.31 -7.42
C THR A 72 -12.78 -25.84 -7.69
N ASN A 73 -13.91 -25.29 -7.21
CA ASN A 73 -14.24 -23.87 -7.42
C ASN A 73 -13.25 -22.99 -6.63
N PRO A 74 -12.48 -22.09 -7.28
CA PRO A 74 -11.56 -21.19 -6.60
C PRO A 74 -12.22 -20.24 -5.60
N GLU A 75 -13.53 -19.98 -5.73
CA GLU A 75 -14.27 -19.13 -4.80
C GLU A 75 -14.69 -19.85 -3.50
N SER A 76 -14.46 -21.16 -3.43
CA SER A 76 -14.90 -22.01 -2.33
C SER A 76 -13.78 -22.52 -1.43
N TYR A 77 -12.60 -21.91 -1.53
CA TYR A 77 -11.49 -22.22 -0.63
C TYR A 77 -11.89 -21.98 0.83
N ILE A 78 -11.55 -22.94 1.68
CA ILE A 78 -11.77 -22.86 3.13
C ILE A 78 -10.79 -21.87 3.73
N TRP A 79 -9.56 -21.86 3.21
CA TRP A 79 -8.51 -20.95 3.59
C TRP A 79 -7.52 -20.78 2.43
N GLN A 80 -6.87 -19.61 2.34
CA GLN A 80 -5.80 -19.36 1.38
C GLN A 80 -4.74 -18.40 1.93
N SER A 81 -3.48 -18.61 1.56
CA SER A 81 -2.36 -17.78 2.02
C SER A 81 -2.44 -16.35 1.47
N PHE A 82 -3.05 -16.16 0.30
CA PHE A 82 -3.23 -14.84 -0.31
C PHE A 82 -4.12 -13.89 0.52
N ASP A 83 -4.90 -14.40 1.47
CA ASP A 83 -5.69 -13.58 2.41
C ASP A 83 -4.86 -13.07 3.60
N PHE A 84 -3.66 -13.63 3.80
CA PHE A 84 -2.78 -13.32 4.92
C PHE A 84 -1.35 -13.04 4.44
N PRO A 85 -1.16 -11.97 3.65
CA PRO A 85 0.17 -11.66 3.13
C PRO A 85 1.12 -11.22 4.24
N SER A 86 2.43 -11.43 4.02
CA SER A 86 3.50 -10.95 4.90
C SER A 86 3.96 -9.55 4.44
N ASP A 87 5.16 -9.44 3.88
CA ASP A 87 5.73 -8.18 3.38
C ASP A 87 5.62 -8.04 1.85
N THR A 88 5.17 -9.09 1.16
CA THR A 88 5.26 -9.23 -0.29
C THR A 88 3.89 -9.48 -0.92
N GLN A 89 3.60 -8.77 -2.01
CA GLN A 89 2.50 -9.05 -2.94
C GLN A 89 3.06 -9.71 -4.21
N LEU A 90 2.43 -10.81 -4.63
CA LEU A 90 2.68 -11.53 -5.88
C LEU A 90 1.64 -11.16 -6.95
N PRO A 91 1.90 -11.45 -8.25
CA PRO A 91 0.93 -11.22 -9.30
C PRO A 91 -0.37 -11.98 -9.04
N GLY A 92 -1.52 -11.34 -9.27
CA GLY A 92 -2.83 -11.93 -9.00
C GLY A 92 -3.27 -11.89 -7.52
N MET A 93 -2.40 -11.51 -6.57
CA MET A 93 -2.81 -11.28 -5.18
C MET A 93 -3.65 -10.01 -5.06
N LYS A 94 -4.86 -10.14 -4.53
CA LYS A 94 -5.72 -9.00 -4.18
C LYS A 94 -5.18 -8.28 -2.95
N MET A 95 -5.21 -6.96 -2.96
CA MET A 95 -4.85 -6.13 -1.81
C MET A 95 -6.00 -5.17 -1.50
N GLY A 96 -6.61 -5.35 -0.33
CA GLY A 96 -7.79 -4.61 0.10
C GLY A 96 -8.82 -5.49 0.81
N TRP A 97 -10.07 -5.04 0.79
CA TRP A 97 -11.21 -5.56 1.52
C TRP A 97 -12.06 -6.52 0.69
N ASN A 98 -12.43 -7.63 1.32
CA ASN A 98 -13.63 -8.36 0.94
C ASN A 98 -14.73 -8.03 1.97
N PHE A 99 -15.79 -7.34 1.54
CA PHE A 99 -16.83 -6.87 2.45
C PHE A 99 -17.74 -8.00 2.94
N LYS A 100 -17.84 -9.12 2.21
CA LYS A 100 -18.62 -10.29 2.62
C LYS A 100 -17.96 -11.06 3.76
N THR A 101 -16.65 -11.29 3.68
CA THR A 101 -15.88 -12.05 4.68
C THR A 101 -15.28 -11.16 5.77
N GLY A 102 -15.20 -9.85 5.55
CA GLY A 102 -14.55 -8.89 6.44
C GLY A 102 -13.01 -8.94 6.38
N VAL A 103 -12.43 -9.73 5.46
CA VAL A 103 -10.98 -9.85 5.31
C VAL A 103 -10.41 -8.57 4.71
N ASN A 104 -9.44 -7.97 5.40
CA ASN A 104 -8.60 -6.88 4.89
C ASN A 104 -7.16 -7.35 4.75
N ARG A 105 -6.64 -7.35 3.52
CA ARG A 105 -5.29 -7.79 3.21
C ARG A 105 -4.31 -6.64 3.40
N VAL A 106 -3.35 -6.82 4.31
CA VAL A 106 -2.40 -5.80 4.75
C VAL A 106 -0.99 -6.34 4.64
N LEU A 107 -0.10 -5.65 3.91
CA LEU A 107 1.32 -5.96 3.98
C LEU A 107 1.91 -5.39 5.27
N THR A 108 2.76 -6.16 5.90
CA THR A 108 3.56 -5.77 7.07
C THR A 108 5.02 -6.02 6.76
N SER A 109 5.87 -4.99 6.90
CA SER A 109 7.30 -5.15 6.64
C SER A 109 7.90 -6.17 7.60
N TRP A 110 9.02 -6.76 7.19
CA TRP A 110 9.91 -7.40 8.15
C TRP A 110 10.49 -6.37 9.11
N LYS A 111 10.95 -6.85 10.27
CA LYS A 111 11.63 -6.01 11.24
C LYS A 111 12.96 -5.49 10.71
N ASN A 112 13.67 -6.30 9.93
CA ASN A 112 14.85 -5.92 9.15
C ASN A 112 15.18 -7.01 8.11
N ALA A 113 16.28 -6.85 7.38
CA ALA A 113 16.69 -7.77 6.31
C ALA A 113 16.96 -9.23 6.76
N THR A 114 17.15 -9.47 8.06
CA THR A 114 17.48 -10.80 8.62
C THR A 114 16.41 -11.36 9.56
N ASP A 115 15.47 -10.52 10.02
CA ASP A 115 14.45 -10.88 10.99
C ASP A 115 13.05 -10.72 10.35
N PRO A 116 12.40 -11.84 9.94
CA PRO A 116 11.10 -11.82 9.29
C PRO A 116 9.93 -11.58 10.26
N SER A 117 10.20 -11.33 11.55
CA SER A 117 9.14 -10.90 12.47
C SER A 117 8.55 -9.55 12.05
N LYS A 118 7.34 -9.25 12.57
CA LYS A 118 6.60 -8.03 12.21
C LYS A 118 7.43 -6.78 12.49
N GLY A 119 7.65 -5.98 11.45
CA GLY A 119 8.24 -4.66 11.53
C GLY A 119 7.23 -3.55 11.78
N GLU A 120 7.69 -2.31 11.66
CA GLU A 120 6.93 -1.10 12.01
C GLU A 120 6.06 -0.58 10.86
N PHE A 121 6.29 -1.02 9.63
CA PHE A 121 5.62 -0.49 8.45
C PHE A 121 4.50 -1.38 7.95
N THR A 122 3.41 -0.75 7.54
CA THR A 122 2.25 -1.42 6.96
C THR A 122 1.80 -0.73 5.68
N TYR A 123 1.22 -1.50 4.77
CA TYR A 123 0.64 -1.03 3.52
C TYR A 123 -0.73 -1.66 3.30
N LYS A 124 -1.78 -0.85 3.21
CA LYS A 124 -3.16 -1.32 3.17
C LYS A 124 -4.11 -0.33 2.51
N PHE A 125 -5.24 -0.84 2.04
CA PHE A 125 -6.38 0.01 1.70
C PHE A 125 -7.10 0.48 2.96
N ASP A 126 -7.19 1.80 3.11
CA ASP A 126 -8.07 2.47 4.04
C ASP A 126 -9.38 2.83 3.34
N ASN A 127 -10.51 2.53 3.99
CA ASN A 127 -11.86 2.72 3.44
C ASN A 127 -12.70 3.69 4.29
N PHE A 128 -12.08 4.48 5.18
CA PHE A 128 -12.79 5.53 5.91
C PHE A 128 -12.99 6.76 5.00
N GLY A 129 -14.12 6.81 4.30
CA GLY A 129 -14.45 7.87 3.34
C GLY A 129 -14.21 7.41 1.91
N LEU A 130 -13.35 8.11 1.16
CA LEU A 130 -12.90 7.63 -0.14
C LEU A 130 -11.82 6.57 0.05
N PRO A 131 -11.83 5.46 -0.72
CA PRO A 131 -10.77 4.47 -0.69
C PRO A 131 -9.39 5.09 -0.93
N GLN A 132 -8.44 4.87 -0.01
CA GLN A 132 -7.06 5.34 -0.14
C GLN A 132 -6.08 4.21 0.16
N LEU A 133 -5.00 4.13 -0.59
CA LEU A 133 -3.92 3.18 -0.30
C LEU A 133 -2.89 3.86 0.63
N VAL A 134 -2.76 3.34 1.84
CA VAL A 134 -2.04 4.01 2.93
C VAL A 134 -0.80 3.22 3.30
N PHE A 135 0.32 3.94 3.38
CA PHE A 135 1.56 3.49 4.02
C PHE A 135 1.63 4.10 5.42
N ALA A 136 1.78 3.27 6.44
CA ALA A 136 1.79 3.70 7.83
C ALA A 136 2.99 3.12 8.59
N ARG A 137 3.51 3.90 9.55
CA ARG A 137 4.53 3.47 10.53
C ARG A 137 3.93 3.56 11.93
N ASP A 138 3.98 2.48 12.71
CA ASP A 138 3.47 2.44 14.09
C ASP A 138 2.05 3.00 14.25
N GLN A 139 1.15 2.63 13.32
CA GLN A 139 -0.24 3.12 13.22
C GLN A 139 -0.41 4.61 12.92
N ARG A 140 0.68 5.39 12.84
CA ARG A 140 0.65 6.76 12.30
C ARG A 140 0.68 6.68 10.78
N ARG A 141 -0.30 7.31 10.13
CA ARG A 141 -0.32 7.45 8.68
C ARG A 141 0.94 8.23 8.28
N SER A 142 1.78 7.61 7.46
CA SER A 142 3.01 8.24 6.97
C SER A 142 2.73 8.93 5.64
N PHE A 143 2.04 8.24 4.73
CA PHE A 143 1.63 8.74 3.42
C PHE A 143 0.36 8.01 2.92
N ALA A 144 -0.52 8.70 2.20
CA ALA A 144 -1.66 8.21 1.45
C ALA A 144 -1.39 8.41 -0.04
N LEU A 145 -1.43 7.31 -0.81
CA LEU A 145 -1.09 7.31 -2.22
C LEU A 145 -2.26 7.66 -3.14
N VAL A 146 -3.50 7.65 -2.65
CA VAL A 146 -4.68 7.80 -3.53
C VAL A 146 -5.66 8.76 -2.89
N CYS A 147 -5.95 9.86 -3.59
CA CYS A 147 -7.01 10.79 -3.23
C CYS A 147 -8.14 10.66 -4.25
N GLY A 148 -9.26 10.05 -3.84
CA GLY A 148 -10.41 9.84 -4.72
C GLY A 148 -10.14 8.73 -5.72
N MET A 149 -11.19 7.98 -6.03
CA MET A 149 -11.07 6.89 -6.98
C MET A 149 -10.94 7.45 -8.38
N ASP A 150 -9.70 7.64 -8.80
CA ASP A 150 -9.36 7.72 -10.19
C ASP A 150 -8.33 6.63 -10.55
N TYR A 151 -8.67 5.91 -11.61
CA TYR A 151 -7.88 4.87 -12.23
C TYR A 151 -6.53 5.44 -12.68
N ASP A 152 -6.48 6.72 -13.11
CA ASP A 152 -5.27 7.35 -13.65
C ASP A 152 -4.27 7.84 -12.60
N LEU A 153 -4.68 8.21 -11.38
CA LEU A 153 -3.76 8.58 -10.30
C LEU A 153 -3.05 7.33 -9.73
N VAL A 154 -3.78 6.21 -9.63
CA VAL A 154 -3.17 4.92 -9.32
C VAL A 154 -2.28 4.48 -10.48
N VAL A 155 -2.74 4.56 -11.73
CA VAL A 155 -1.90 4.26 -12.92
C VAL A 155 -0.65 5.14 -12.99
N SER A 156 -0.69 6.40 -12.54
CA SER A 156 0.49 7.29 -12.51
C SER A 156 1.48 6.93 -11.41
N LEU A 157 1.00 6.44 -10.25
CA LEU A 157 1.87 6.00 -9.13
C LEU A 157 2.36 4.55 -9.27
N VAL A 158 1.60 3.68 -9.97
CA VAL A 158 2.01 2.31 -10.31
C VAL A 158 2.60 2.23 -11.72
N ASN A 159 2.87 3.35 -12.39
CA ASN A 159 3.72 3.40 -13.59
C ASN A 159 5.20 3.15 -13.23
N MET A 160 5.44 2.19 -12.32
CA MET A 160 6.73 1.52 -12.18
C MET A 160 6.97 0.66 -13.42
N ASN A 161 7.24 1.31 -14.54
CA ASN A 161 7.62 0.72 -15.82
C ASN A 161 6.50 -0.07 -16.53
N ALA A 162 6.69 -0.30 -17.83
CA ALA A 162 5.83 -1.09 -18.72
C ALA A 162 5.65 -2.57 -18.33
N VAL A 163 5.93 -2.95 -17.07
CA VAL A 163 5.99 -4.33 -16.56
C VAL A 163 4.78 -4.67 -15.68
N PHE A 164 4.14 -3.69 -15.03
CA PHE A 164 3.00 -3.92 -14.14
C PHE A 164 1.72 -3.30 -14.71
N LYS A 165 0.63 -4.06 -14.71
CA LYS A 165 -0.71 -3.58 -15.07
C LYS A 165 -1.61 -3.60 -13.84
N PRO A 166 -1.86 -2.45 -13.19
CA PRO A 166 -2.77 -2.39 -12.05
C PRO A 166 -4.22 -2.54 -12.50
N ILE A 167 -5.03 -3.23 -11.70
CA ILE A 167 -6.47 -3.36 -11.84
C ILE A 167 -7.08 -3.08 -10.48
N ILE A 168 -8.05 -2.17 -10.42
CA ILE A 168 -8.75 -1.81 -9.19
C ILE A 168 -10.21 -2.17 -9.35
N VAL A 169 -10.78 -2.77 -8.31
CA VAL A 169 -12.20 -3.10 -8.21
C VAL A 169 -12.75 -2.43 -6.96
N TYR A 170 -13.86 -1.73 -7.13
CA TYR A 170 -14.64 -1.18 -6.04
C TYR A 170 -16.12 -1.32 -6.35
N ASP A 171 -16.78 -2.22 -5.62
CA ASP A 171 -18.21 -2.46 -5.69
C ASP A 171 -18.77 -2.78 -4.30
N ASN A 172 -20.00 -3.31 -4.23
CA ASN A 172 -20.66 -3.63 -2.96
C ASN A 172 -20.07 -4.86 -2.25
N ASP A 173 -19.30 -5.69 -2.96
CA ASP A 173 -18.78 -6.96 -2.48
C ASP A 173 -17.32 -6.86 -2.08
N GLU A 174 -16.50 -6.15 -2.87
CA GLU A 174 -15.06 -6.02 -2.61
C GLU A 174 -14.50 -4.64 -2.99
N LEU A 175 -13.42 -4.25 -2.29
CA LEU A 175 -12.54 -3.15 -2.64
C LEU A 175 -11.11 -3.69 -2.68
N TYR A 176 -10.50 -3.81 -3.85
CA TYR A 176 -9.11 -4.25 -3.92
C TYR A 176 -8.39 -3.68 -5.14
N TYR A 177 -7.06 -3.65 -5.05
CA TYR A 177 -6.23 -3.61 -6.24
C TYR A 177 -5.49 -4.94 -6.40
N VAL A 178 -5.26 -5.31 -7.65
CA VAL A 178 -4.42 -6.43 -8.06
C VAL A 178 -3.51 -5.92 -9.17
N TYR A 179 -2.37 -6.56 -9.36
CA TYR A 179 -1.53 -6.28 -10.52
C TYR A 179 -1.28 -7.57 -11.31
N GLU A 180 -1.18 -7.40 -12.63
CA GLU A 180 -0.74 -8.42 -13.56
C GLU A 180 0.67 -8.09 -14.06
N ALA A 181 1.47 -9.12 -14.34
CA ALA A 181 2.73 -8.95 -15.04
C ALA A 181 2.47 -8.83 -16.54
N ASN A 182 2.98 -7.79 -17.20
CA ASN A 182 2.83 -7.61 -18.65
C ASN A 182 3.58 -8.66 -19.47
N VAL A 183 4.58 -9.32 -18.88
CA VAL A 183 5.40 -10.35 -19.52
C VAL A 183 5.49 -11.57 -18.60
N ASN A 184 4.85 -12.67 -18.99
CA ASN A 184 4.79 -13.92 -18.19
C ASN A 184 6.17 -14.57 -17.92
N SER A 185 7.23 -14.15 -18.60
CA SER A 185 8.60 -14.67 -18.39
C SER A 185 9.38 -13.95 -17.29
N VAL A 186 8.83 -12.88 -16.70
CA VAL A 186 9.50 -12.10 -15.64
C VAL A 186 8.80 -12.36 -14.31
N VAL A 187 9.56 -12.88 -13.33
CA VAL A 187 9.08 -12.98 -11.95
C VAL A 187 9.06 -11.58 -11.35
N THR A 188 7.87 -11.10 -11.00
CA THR A 188 7.68 -9.77 -10.41
C THR A 188 7.03 -9.87 -9.04
N ARG A 189 7.49 -9.03 -8.11
CA ARG A 189 6.93 -8.92 -6.76
C ARG A 189 7.04 -7.50 -6.24
N VAL A 190 6.07 -7.09 -5.43
CA VAL A 190 6.13 -5.84 -4.67
C VAL A 190 6.44 -6.21 -3.22
N ALA A 191 7.55 -5.73 -2.68
CA ALA A 191 7.96 -6.01 -1.30
C ALA A 191 8.06 -4.72 -0.48
N LEU A 192 7.47 -4.73 0.72
CA LEU A 192 7.47 -3.63 1.66
C LEU A 192 8.73 -3.69 2.54
N THR A 193 9.58 -2.68 2.39
CA THR A 193 10.88 -2.60 3.11
C THR A 193 10.99 -1.34 3.96
N GLU A 194 11.98 -1.30 4.86
CA GLU A 194 12.23 -0.23 5.84
C GLU A 194 12.71 1.11 5.23
N ILE A 195 12.87 1.22 3.91
CA ILE A 195 13.58 2.36 3.30
C ILE A 195 12.69 3.59 3.24
N SER A 196 12.60 4.33 4.36
CA SER A 196 11.95 5.63 4.44
C SER A 196 12.87 6.73 3.89
N LYS A 197 12.84 6.99 2.59
CA LYS A 197 13.29 8.31 2.11
C LYS A 197 12.16 9.29 2.39
N ARG A 198 12.28 10.10 3.44
CA ARG A 198 11.34 11.22 3.64
C ARG A 198 11.56 12.22 2.50
N PRO A 199 10.54 12.56 1.72
CA PRO A 199 10.66 13.63 0.74
C PRO A 199 10.95 14.95 1.46
N ILE A 200 11.70 15.83 0.80
CA ILE A 200 11.92 17.20 1.26
C ILE A 200 10.59 17.95 1.09
N CYS A 201 10.15 18.66 2.14
CA CYS A 201 8.91 19.43 2.09
C CYS A 201 9.18 20.89 1.72
N GLU A 202 8.33 21.44 0.85
CA GLU A 202 8.30 22.86 0.50
C GLU A 202 6.89 23.42 0.71
N CYS A 203 6.77 24.72 0.98
CA CYS A 203 5.46 25.36 1.09
C CYS A 203 4.90 25.66 -0.30
N LEU A 204 3.61 25.42 -0.49
CA LEU A 204 2.88 25.80 -1.70
C LEU A 204 2.97 27.32 -1.94
N LYS A 205 2.84 27.73 -3.20
CA LYS A 205 2.76 29.15 -3.55
C LYS A 205 1.65 29.83 -2.74
N GLY A 206 1.93 30.99 -2.16
CA GLY A 206 1.01 31.70 -1.26
C GLY A 206 1.11 31.31 0.22
N PHE A 207 1.90 30.27 0.56
CA PHE A 207 2.12 29.80 1.93
C PHE A 207 3.55 30.10 2.41
N VAL A 208 3.73 30.14 3.74
CA VAL A 208 5.01 30.32 4.43
C VAL A 208 5.12 29.33 5.59
N PRO A 209 6.34 28.95 6.01
CA PRO A 209 6.53 28.09 7.17
C PRO A 209 5.86 28.67 8.41
N LYS A 210 5.15 27.84 9.18
CA LYS A 210 4.57 28.28 10.46
C LYS A 210 5.64 28.72 11.44
N GLN A 211 6.80 28.06 11.40
CA GLN A 211 7.97 28.37 12.21
C GLN A 211 9.26 28.24 11.38
N GLN A 212 9.85 29.38 11.00
CA GLN A 212 11.08 29.39 10.20
C GLN A 212 12.24 28.62 10.88
N LYS A 213 12.36 28.74 12.20
CA LYS A 213 13.41 28.05 12.97
C LYS A 213 13.37 26.53 12.85
N GLU A 214 12.19 25.92 12.70
CA GLU A 214 12.06 24.47 12.50
C GLU A 214 12.50 24.09 11.07
N TRP A 215 12.14 24.91 10.08
CA TRP A 215 12.53 24.72 8.68
C TRP A 215 14.05 24.82 8.49
N ASP A 216 14.69 25.77 9.17
CA ASP A 216 16.14 25.99 9.11
C ASP A 216 16.94 24.77 9.63
N VAL A 217 16.32 23.90 10.44
CA VAL A 217 16.89 22.65 10.95
C VAL A 217 16.28 21.40 10.30
N LEU A 218 15.65 21.53 9.13
CA LEU A 218 15.03 20.44 8.37
C LEU A 218 13.91 19.70 9.13
N ASN A 219 13.22 20.40 10.03
CA ASN A 219 12.03 19.91 10.69
C ASN A 219 10.77 20.56 10.08
N TRP A 220 10.01 19.80 9.30
CA TRP A 220 8.81 20.29 8.60
C TRP A 220 7.49 19.94 9.30
N THR A 221 7.53 19.41 10.53
CA THR A 221 6.32 18.93 11.23
C THR A 221 5.30 20.02 11.51
N GLY A 222 5.72 21.29 11.58
CA GLY A 222 4.85 22.43 11.86
C GLY A 222 3.92 22.86 10.71
N GLY A 223 4.08 22.27 9.52
CA GLY A 223 3.41 22.67 8.28
C GLY A 223 3.65 24.12 7.83
N CYS A 224 2.87 24.52 6.83
CA CYS A 224 2.85 25.89 6.31
C CYS A 224 1.52 26.56 6.63
N VAL A 225 1.52 27.89 6.68
CA VAL A 225 0.32 28.72 6.84
C VAL A 225 0.24 29.72 5.69
N ARG A 226 -0.97 30.21 5.40
CA ARG A 226 -1.15 31.24 4.38
C ARG A 226 -0.34 32.48 4.72
N ARG A 227 0.34 33.04 3.72
CA ARG A 227 1.01 34.34 3.84
C ARG A 227 0.00 35.44 4.13
N THR A 228 -1.13 35.38 3.43
CA THR A 228 -2.23 36.36 3.50
C THR A 228 -3.51 35.66 3.98
N PRO A 229 -4.13 36.08 5.11
CA PRO A 229 -5.35 35.47 5.63
C PRO A 229 -6.56 35.65 4.69
N LEU A 230 -7.46 34.67 4.69
CA LEU A 230 -8.74 34.74 3.98
C LEU A 230 -9.79 35.49 4.82
N THR A 231 -10.65 36.27 4.16
CA THR A 231 -11.74 37.07 4.75
C THR A 231 -13.15 36.65 4.28
N CYS A 232 -13.25 35.64 3.42
CA CYS A 232 -14.46 35.02 2.84
C CYS A 232 -15.37 35.92 1.97
N HIS A 233 -15.37 37.25 2.17
CA HIS A 233 -16.45 38.11 1.69
C HIS A 233 -16.04 39.19 0.65
N LYS A 234 -14.75 39.37 0.36
CA LYS A 234 -14.25 40.36 -0.62
C LYS A 234 -13.09 39.80 -1.42
N GLU A 235 -13.15 39.96 -2.74
CA GLU A 235 -12.03 39.74 -3.68
C GLU A 235 -11.23 38.47 -3.35
N GLU A 236 -11.91 37.32 -3.34
CA GLU A 236 -11.30 35.99 -3.24
C GLU A 236 -11.74 35.17 -4.45
N GLY A 237 -10.85 34.33 -4.98
CA GLY A 237 -11.13 33.62 -6.22
C GLY A 237 -10.45 32.26 -6.31
N PHE A 238 -10.97 31.45 -7.22
CA PHE A 238 -10.28 30.32 -7.83
C PHE A 238 -10.42 30.52 -9.35
N LEU A 239 -9.50 29.96 -10.13
CA LEU A 239 -9.61 30.00 -11.60
C LEU A 239 -10.86 29.26 -12.14
N LYS A 240 -11.57 28.40 -11.36
CA LYS A 240 -12.65 27.56 -11.95
C LYS A 240 -13.65 26.79 -11.04
N LEU A 241 -14.49 27.37 -10.16
CA LEU A 241 -15.81 26.79 -9.72
C LEU A 241 -16.51 27.69 -8.66
N GLU A 242 -17.84 27.82 -8.71
CA GLU A 242 -18.62 28.70 -7.81
C GLU A 242 -19.03 28.08 -6.45
N GLU A 243 -18.99 26.76 -6.29
CA GLU A 243 -19.62 26.10 -5.14
C GLU A 243 -18.76 26.13 -3.86
N CYS A 244 -17.44 25.90 -4.00
CA CYS A 244 -16.49 26.08 -2.92
C CYS A 244 -16.41 27.55 -2.45
N LEU A 245 -16.55 28.52 -3.37
CA LEU A 245 -16.56 29.96 -3.04
C LEU A 245 -17.70 30.34 -2.10
N LYS A 246 -18.88 29.71 -2.26
CA LYS A 246 -20.05 29.96 -1.40
C LYS A 246 -19.85 29.46 0.04
N ASN A 247 -18.88 28.57 0.27
CA ASN A 247 -18.59 28.03 1.60
C ASN A 247 -17.26 28.55 2.14
N CYS A 248 -17.30 29.44 3.14
CA CYS A 248 -16.10 30.01 3.77
C CYS A 248 -15.13 28.97 4.36
N SER A 249 -15.62 27.78 4.68
CA SER A 249 -14.80 26.70 5.24
C SER A 249 -14.08 25.90 4.16
N CYS A 250 -14.48 26.03 2.89
CA CYS A 250 -13.88 25.30 1.79
C CYS A 250 -12.48 25.87 1.50
N THR A 251 -11.48 24.98 1.52
CA THR A 251 -10.07 25.32 1.38
C THR A 251 -9.52 24.95 0.02
N ALA A 252 -9.99 23.85 -0.57
CA ALA A 252 -9.64 23.44 -1.93
C ALA A 252 -10.76 22.58 -2.54
N TYR A 253 -10.73 22.43 -3.87
CA TYR A 253 -11.54 21.46 -4.58
C TYR A 253 -10.80 20.88 -5.79
N ALA A 254 -11.28 19.75 -6.30
CA ALA A 254 -10.77 19.09 -7.49
C ALA A 254 -11.89 18.31 -8.20
N ASN A 255 -11.69 17.93 -9.46
CA ASN A 255 -12.59 16.97 -10.11
C ASN A 255 -12.44 15.60 -9.44
N SER A 256 -13.54 14.87 -9.25
CA SER A 256 -13.49 13.49 -8.71
C SER A 256 -13.14 12.45 -9.76
N ASP A 257 -13.35 12.76 -11.05
CA ASP A 257 -13.01 11.95 -12.21
C ASP A 257 -12.32 12.89 -13.22
N ILE A 258 -11.10 12.60 -13.67
CA ILE A 258 -10.37 13.47 -14.60
C ILE A 258 -10.60 13.12 -16.08
N ARG A 259 -11.31 12.01 -16.37
CA ARG A 259 -11.53 11.53 -17.73
C ARG A 259 -12.38 12.50 -18.54
N ASN A 260 -12.18 12.52 -19.86
CA ASN A 260 -12.97 13.30 -20.82
C ASN A 260 -13.10 14.80 -20.47
N GLY A 261 -12.07 15.39 -19.87
CA GLY A 261 -12.07 16.82 -19.50
C GLY A 261 -12.53 17.13 -18.06
N GLY A 262 -12.73 16.09 -17.24
CA GLY A 262 -12.99 16.21 -15.80
C GLY A 262 -14.48 16.32 -15.45
N SER A 263 -14.91 15.57 -14.43
CA SER A 263 -16.28 15.61 -13.90
C SER A 263 -16.35 15.27 -12.41
N GLY A 264 -17.48 15.65 -11.79
CA GLY A 264 -17.72 15.54 -10.34
C GLY A 264 -16.86 16.50 -9.51
N CYS A 265 -17.05 16.50 -8.19
CA CYS A 265 -16.47 17.52 -7.30
C CYS A 265 -16.02 16.89 -5.97
N LEU A 266 -14.74 17.05 -5.65
CA LEU A 266 -14.17 16.79 -4.33
C LEU A 266 -13.89 18.13 -3.66
N MET A 267 -14.30 18.29 -2.40
CA MET A 267 -14.06 19.49 -1.62
C MET A 267 -13.33 19.16 -0.32
N TRP A 268 -12.36 20.01 0.03
CA TRP A 268 -11.60 19.92 1.26
C TRP A 268 -11.95 21.07 2.21
N PHE A 269 -11.97 20.76 3.50
CA PHE A 269 -12.23 21.70 4.58
C PHE A 269 -11.08 21.61 5.59
N GLY A 270 -10.50 22.75 5.98
CA GLY A 270 -9.37 22.80 6.89
C GLY A 270 -8.01 22.55 6.22
N ASP A 271 -7.06 22.00 6.97
CA ASP A 271 -5.68 21.86 6.51
C ASP A 271 -5.56 20.83 5.38
N LEU A 272 -4.79 21.20 4.34
CA LEU A 272 -4.38 20.28 3.29
C LEU A 272 -3.14 19.53 3.76
N ILE A 273 -3.22 18.20 3.81
CA ILE A 273 -2.15 17.33 4.29
C ILE A 273 -1.71 16.38 3.17
N ASP A 274 -0.43 16.00 3.21
CA ASP A 274 0.15 14.97 2.34
C ASP A 274 0.08 15.30 0.83
N ILE A 275 0.22 16.59 0.48
CA ILE A 275 0.32 17.03 -0.91
C ILE A 275 1.75 16.86 -1.41
N ARG A 276 1.88 16.33 -2.64
CA ARG A 276 3.14 16.24 -3.37
C ARG A 276 2.94 16.64 -4.83
N GLU A 277 3.86 17.46 -5.34
CA GLU A 277 3.93 17.81 -6.76
C GLU A 277 4.79 16.78 -7.50
N PHE A 278 4.30 16.31 -8.65
CA PHE A 278 5.02 15.40 -9.54
C PHE A 278 5.38 16.17 -10.82
N ILE A 279 6.62 16.06 -11.28
CA ILE A 279 7.17 16.86 -12.40
C ILE A 279 6.87 16.22 -13.78
N ASP A 280 6.22 15.05 -13.82
CA ASP A 280 5.97 14.31 -15.06
C ASP A 280 4.56 14.55 -15.63
N GLU A 281 4.50 15.02 -16.89
CA GLU A 281 3.35 15.59 -17.62
C GLU A 281 2.19 14.63 -17.97
N LYS A 282 2.14 13.42 -17.41
CA LYS A 282 1.10 12.42 -17.76
C LYS A 282 0.32 11.98 -16.53
N GLY A 283 -0.85 12.60 -16.33
CA GLY A 283 -1.82 12.22 -15.30
C GLY A 283 -2.06 13.27 -14.21
N GLU A 284 -1.79 14.56 -14.48
CA GLU A 284 -1.95 15.61 -13.49
C GLU A 284 -3.44 15.87 -13.17
N GLN A 285 -3.80 15.69 -11.90
CA GLN A 285 -5.09 16.12 -11.37
C GLN A 285 -4.93 17.55 -10.82
N ASP A 286 -5.64 18.49 -11.43
CA ASP A 286 -5.69 19.86 -10.91
C ASP A 286 -6.37 19.88 -9.53
N VAL A 287 -5.65 20.41 -8.53
CA VAL A 287 -6.22 20.78 -7.24
C VAL A 287 -6.26 22.31 -7.16
N TYR A 288 -7.45 22.86 -7.01
CA TYR A 288 -7.67 24.29 -6.91
C TYR A 288 -7.73 24.69 -5.44
N ILE A 289 -6.74 25.46 -4.99
CA ILE A 289 -6.61 25.93 -3.60
C ILE A 289 -7.10 27.37 -3.51
N ARG A 290 -7.87 27.68 -2.45
CA ARG A 290 -8.47 29.01 -2.26
C ARG A 290 -7.38 30.01 -2.02
N GLU A 291 -7.34 31.13 -2.72
CA GLU A 291 -6.36 32.20 -2.46
C GLU A 291 -7.04 33.57 -2.36
N PRO A 292 -6.46 34.52 -1.62
CA PRO A 292 -6.91 35.91 -1.65
C PRO A 292 -6.58 36.54 -3.01
N ALA A 293 -7.41 37.44 -3.54
CA ALA A 293 -7.20 38.03 -4.88
C ALA A 293 -5.84 38.73 -5.03
N SER A 294 -5.30 39.30 -3.95
CA SER A 294 -3.98 39.93 -3.95
C SER A 294 -2.85 38.98 -4.37
N GLU A 295 -3.01 37.67 -4.13
CA GLU A 295 -2.03 36.64 -4.53
C GLU A 295 -2.32 36.08 -5.93
N LEU A 296 -3.52 36.33 -6.47
CA LEU A 296 -3.94 35.92 -7.82
C LEU A 296 -3.54 36.93 -8.91
N GLY A 297 -2.99 38.09 -8.52
CA GLY A 297 -2.66 39.18 -9.45
C GLY A 297 -3.88 39.83 -10.09
N MET A 298 -5.03 39.76 -9.41
CA MET A 298 -6.28 40.44 -9.75
C MET A 298 -6.40 41.77 -9.02
#